data_AF-A0A525L674-F1
#
_entry.id   AF-A0A525L674-F1
#
_cell.length_a   1.000
_cell.length_b   1.000
_cell.length_c   1.000
_cell.angle_alpha   90.00
_cell.angle_beta   90.00
_cell.angle_gamma   90.00
#
_symmetry.space_group_name_H-M   'P 1'
#
loop_
_entity.id
_entity.type
_entity.pdbx_description
1 polymer ?
#
loop_
_entity_poly.entity_id
_entity_poly.type
_entity_poly.pdbx_seq_one_letter_code
_entity_poly.pdbx_strand_id
1 'polypeptide(L)'
;MSRGPALCGAMLAAAALAGCAALPPRAPPPPAPAAATPPAAAVPATHVVKVYVPKPVKCVPEDLGPPPAYPDSDGALRDAGGAADRYQLLAAGRILREQRLARLEDVIKRCRNASR
;
A
#
# COMPACT_ATOMS: atom_id res chain seq x y z
N MET A 1 -2.93 -6.66 86.20
CA MET A 1 -4.39 -6.70 86.42
C MET A 1 -4.90 -7.94 85.71
N SER A 2 -4.97 -9.08 86.39
CA SER A 2 -6.09 -9.50 87.26
C SER A 2 -7.21 -10.15 86.45
N ARG A 3 -7.40 -11.46 86.72
CA ARG A 3 -8.65 -12.26 86.68
C ARG A 3 -8.60 -13.47 85.73
N GLY A 4 -8.42 -14.67 86.32
CA GLY A 4 -9.10 -15.89 85.85
C GLY A 4 -10.60 -15.84 86.21
N PRO A 5 -11.31 -16.95 86.48
CA PRO A 5 -10.95 -18.37 86.42
C PRO A 5 -12.10 -19.22 85.79
N ALA A 6 -12.17 -20.52 86.16
CA ALA A 6 -13.39 -21.31 86.34
C ALA A 6 -14.06 -21.88 85.07
N LEU A 7 -14.65 -23.08 85.03
CA LEU A 7 -14.76 -24.26 85.89
C LEU A 7 -15.75 -25.17 85.13
N CYS A 8 -15.73 -26.47 85.45
CA CYS A 8 -16.87 -27.39 85.30
C CYS A 8 -17.37 -27.68 83.87
N GLY A 9 -17.72 -28.90 83.51
CA GLY A 9 -17.93 -30.14 84.23
C GLY A 9 -18.32 -31.17 83.15
N ALA A 10 -18.08 -32.45 83.40
CA ALA A 10 -19.15 -33.44 83.55
C ALA A 10 -20.01 -33.60 82.26
N MET A 11 -20.17 -34.78 81.67
CA MET A 11 -20.24 -36.10 82.27
C MET A 11 -20.57 -37.14 81.18
N LEU A 12 -20.30 -38.41 81.50
CA LEU A 12 -21.01 -39.63 81.08
C LEU A 12 -20.94 -39.98 79.57
N ALA A 13 -20.11 -40.93 79.15
CA ALA A 13 -20.17 -42.38 79.40
C ALA A 13 -21.46 -43.03 78.87
N ALA A 14 -21.35 -43.76 77.76
CA ALA A 14 -22.12 -44.97 77.51
C ALA A 14 -21.39 -45.82 76.45
N ALA A 15 -20.92 -46.97 76.89
CA ALA A 15 -20.35 -48.02 76.08
C ALA A 15 -21.46 -48.75 75.30
N ALA A 16 -21.18 -49.17 74.07
CA ALA A 16 -21.86 -50.30 73.45
C ALA A 16 -20.96 -50.92 72.36
N LEU A 17 -20.80 -52.22 72.47
CA LEU A 17 -19.98 -53.08 71.62
C LEU A 17 -20.54 -53.22 70.21
N ALA A 18 -19.67 -53.17 69.20
CA ALA A 18 -19.81 -53.83 67.89
C ALA A 18 -18.43 -53.71 67.21
N GLY A 19 -17.76 -54.79 66.83
CA GLY A 19 -18.10 -55.59 65.65
C GLY A 19 -17.02 -55.35 64.59
N CYS A 20 -16.55 -56.43 63.96
CA CYS A 20 -15.37 -56.48 63.07
C CYS A 20 -15.40 -55.52 61.86
N ALA A 21 -14.17 -55.27 61.35
CA ALA A 21 -13.80 -54.83 60.00
C ALA A 21 -13.73 -53.32 59.71
N ALA A 22 -12.50 -52.82 59.49
CA ALA A 22 -12.20 -51.85 58.43
C ALA A 22 -10.67 -51.67 58.29
N LEU A 23 -10.13 -52.04 57.12
CA LEU A 23 -8.83 -51.58 56.63
C LEU A 23 -8.83 -50.04 56.54
N PRO A 24 -7.68 -49.35 56.73
CA PRO A 24 -7.62 -47.91 56.55
C PRO A 24 -7.94 -47.54 55.08
N PRO A 25 -8.69 -46.44 54.84
CA PRO A 25 -8.95 -45.98 53.48
C PRO A 25 -7.63 -45.56 52.80
N ARG A 26 -7.48 -45.99 51.55
CA ARG A 26 -6.39 -45.57 50.67
C ARG A 26 -6.45 -44.04 50.49
N ALA A 27 -5.33 -43.37 50.73
CA ALA A 27 -5.20 -41.93 50.52
C ALA A 27 -5.60 -41.57 49.07
N PRO A 28 -6.30 -40.44 48.86
CA PRO A 28 -6.62 -39.98 47.52
C PRO A 28 -5.32 -39.68 46.75
N PRO A 29 -5.25 -39.97 45.44
CA PRO A 29 -4.10 -39.62 44.64
C PRO A 29 -3.93 -38.08 44.61
N PRO A 30 -2.67 -37.59 44.51
CA PRO A 30 -2.43 -36.16 44.39
C PRO A 30 -3.12 -35.61 43.12
N PRO A 31 -3.54 -34.33 43.12
CA PRO A 31 -4.09 -33.71 41.93
C PRO A 31 -3.06 -33.76 40.80
N ALA A 32 -3.50 -34.16 39.61
CA ALA A 32 -2.66 -34.17 38.42
C ALA A 32 -2.14 -32.75 38.12
N PRO A 33 -0.89 -32.60 37.64
CA PRO A 33 -0.36 -31.29 37.27
C PRO A 33 -1.24 -30.68 36.16
N ALA A 34 -1.60 -29.42 36.31
CA ALA A 34 -2.32 -28.68 35.28
C ALA A 34 -1.46 -28.68 34.00
N ALA A 35 -2.01 -29.22 32.92
CA ALA A 35 -1.37 -29.19 31.62
C ALA A 35 -1.25 -27.72 31.16
N ALA A 36 -0.03 -27.27 30.94
CA ALA A 36 0.22 -25.95 30.36
C ALA A 36 -0.34 -25.91 28.94
N THR A 37 -1.21 -24.95 28.65
CA THR A 37 -1.68 -24.66 27.29
C THR A 37 -0.49 -24.23 26.42
N PRO A 38 -0.28 -24.82 25.24
CA PRO A 38 0.79 -24.40 24.34
C PRO A 38 0.57 -22.96 23.88
N PRO A 39 1.65 -22.15 23.71
CA PRO A 39 1.53 -20.79 23.23
C PRO A 39 0.91 -20.78 21.82
N ALA A 40 -0.07 -19.89 21.63
CA ALA A 40 -0.72 -19.72 20.33
C ALA A 40 0.33 -19.35 19.27
N ALA A 41 0.33 -20.08 18.15
CA ALA A 41 1.24 -19.82 17.05
C ALA A 41 1.02 -18.39 16.51
N ALA A 42 2.10 -17.61 16.40
CA ALA A 42 2.04 -16.26 15.85
C ALA A 42 1.58 -16.31 14.38
N VAL A 43 0.54 -15.55 14.06
CA VAL A 43 0.04 -15.44 12.68
C VAL A 43 1.03 -14.55 11.89
N PRO A 44 1.54 -15.00 10.72
CA PRO A 44 2.50 -14.22 9.96
C PRO A 44 1.88 -12.89 9.50
N ALA A 45 2.60 -11.79 9.74
CA ALA A 45 2.16 -10.46 9.35
C ALA A 45 2.23 -10.30 7.82
N THR A 46 1.07 -10.10 7.18
CA THR A 46 0.99 -9.74 5.78
C THR A 46 1.22 -8.24 5.61
N HIS A 47 2.00 -7.85 4.61
CA HIS A 47 2.19 -6.45 4.24
C HIS A 47 1.92 -6.26 2.75
N VAL A 48 1.31 -5.12 2.41
CA VAL A 48 0.98 -4.78 1.03
C VAL A 48 2.19 -4.12 0.37
N VAL A 49 2.73 -4.77 -0.65
CA VAL A 49 3.80 -4.21 -1.49
C VAL A 49 3.19 -3.53 -2.70
N LYS A 50 3.46 -2.22 -2.88
CA LYS A 50 3.08 -1.52 -4.11
C LYS A 50 4.11 -1.83 -5.20
N VAL A 51 3.66 -2.45 -6.29
CA VAL A 51 4.47 -2.71 -7.48
C VAL A 51 4.12 -1.67 -8.54
N TYR A 52 5.10 -0.89 -8.98
CA TYR A 52 4.92 0.08 -10.06
C TYR A 52 5.28 -0.56 -11.40
N VAL A 53 4.31 -0.57 -12.32
CA VAL A 53 4.50 -1.06 -13.69
C VAL A 53 4.63 0.14 -14.63
N PRO A 54 5.66 0.20 -15.49
CA PRO A 54 5.80 1.28 -16.47
C PRO A 54 4.62 1.26 -17.43
N LYS A 55 3.97 2.42 -17.62
CA LYS A 55 2.93 2.60 -18.63
C LYS A 55 3.53 3.20 -19.90
N PRO A 56 3.22 2.65 -21.09
CA PRO A 56 3.62 3.27 -22.35
C PRO A 56 2.97 4.65 -22.47
N VAL A 57 3.80 5.68 -22.67
CA VAL A 57 3.36 7.06 -22.92
C VAL A 57 3.52 7.40 -24.39
N LYS A 58 2.61 8.21 -24.92
CA LYS A 58 2.76 8.74 -26.29
C LYS A 58 3.93 9.71 -26.32
N CYS A 59 4.77 9.56 -27.34
CA CYS A 59 5.97 10.37 -27.54
C CYS A 59 5.61 11.80 -27.98
N VAL A 60 4.72 11.89 -28.96
CA VAL A 60 4.23 13.17 -29.51
C VAL A 60 3.05 13.63 -28.65
N PRO A 61 3.08 14.86 -28.13
CA PRO A 61 1.99 15.35 -27.33
C PRO A 61 0.81 15.76 -28.22
N GLU A 62 -0.40 15.56 -27.71
CA GLU A 62 -1.65 15.78 -28.45
C GLU A 62 -1.91 17.27 -28.76
N ASP A 63 -1.30 18.17 -28.00
CA ASP A 63 -1.42 19.63 -28.12
C ASP A 63 -0.54 20.23 -29.24
N LEU A 64 0.36 19.44 -29.85
CA LEU A 64 1.25 19.92 -30.90
C LEU A 64 0.47 20.42 -32.14
N GLY A 65 -0.71 19.86 -32.40
CA GLY A 65 -1.56 20.22 -33.53
C GLY A 65 -0.92 19.97 -34.92
N PRO A 66 -1.67 20.19 -36.00
CA PRO A 66 -1.16 20.08 -37.35
C PRO A 66 -0.19 21.23 -37.70
N PRO A 67 0.57 21.10 -38.81
CA PRO A 67 1.30 22.23 -39.38
C PRO A 67 0.36 23.40 -39.72
N PRO A 68 0.81 24.65 -39.62
CA PRO A 68 0.02 25.80 -40.06
C PRO A 68 -0.15 25.79 -41.59
N ALA A 69 -1.20 26.44 -42.08
CA ALA A 69 -1.33 26.75 -43.49
C ALA A 69 -0.27 27.79 -43.87
N TYR A 70 0.61 27.45 -44.80
CA TYR A 70 1.67 28.36 -45.22
C TYR A 70 1.19 29.27 -46.37
N PRO A 71 1.52 30.57 -46.36
CA PRO A 71 1.11 31.52 -47.39
C PRO A 71 1.88 31.35 -48.70
N ASP A 72 3.01 30.64 -48.70
CA ASP A 72 3.91 30.43 -49.84
C ASP A 72 3.56 29.19 -50.68
N SER A 73 2.27 28.82 -50.77
CA SER A 73 1.84 27.71 -51.61
C SER A 73 2.13 27.98 -53.10
N ASP A 74 2.34 26.92 -53.88
CA ASP A 74 2.57 27.05 -55.32
C ASP A 74 1.44 27.80 -56.05
N GLY A 75 0.20 27.67 -55.59
CA GLY A 75 -0.93 28.45 -56.10
C GLY A 75 -0.76 29.94 -55.80
N ALA A 76 -0.57 30.28 -54.52
CA ALA A 76 -0.37 31.67 -54.09
C ALA A 76 0.83 32.35 -54.76
N LEU A 77 1.91 31.61 -55.02
CA LEU A 77 3.09 32.13 -55.70
C LEU A 77 2.88 32.36 -57.20
N ARG A 78 1.95 31.63 -57.84
CA ARG A 78 1.55 31.85 -59.24
C ARG A 78 0.55 32.99 -59.37
N ASP A 79 -0.34 33.14 -58.38
CA ASP A 79 -1.40 34.15 -58.35
C ASP A 79 -0.90 35.52 -57.83
N ALA A 80 0.34 35.58 -57.33
CA ALA A 80 0.94 36.81 -56.83
C ALA A 80 1.05 37.91 -57.91
N GLY A 81 0.77 39.16 -57.54
CA GLY A 81 0.74 40.31 -58.46
C GLY A 81 2.11 40.71 -59.04
N GLY A 82 3.19 40.14 -58.55
CA GLY A 82 4.54 40.35 -59.08
C GLY A 82 5.63 39.74 -58.20
N ALA A 83 6.88 40.02 -58.56
CA ALA A 83 8.05 39.48 -57.84
C ALA A 83 8.08 39.91 -56.37
N ALA A 84 7.75 41.17 -56.07
CA ALA A 84 7.71 41.68 -54.71
C ALA A 84 6.74 40.89 -53.82
N ASP A 85 5.50 40.66 -54.30
CA ASP A 85 4.48 39.91 -53.57
C ASP A 85 4.92 38.45 -53.33
N ARG A 86 5.55 37.82 -54.32
CA ARG A 86 6.12 36.46 -54.16
C ARG A 86 7.17 36.41 -53.05
N TYR A 87 8.05 37.42 -52.97
CA TYR A 87 9.03 37.50 -51.89
C TYR A 87 8.38 37.67 -50.52
N GLN A 88 7.31 38.48 -50.42
CA GLN A 88 6.58 38.64 -49.17
C GLN A 88 5.92 37.32 -48.72
N LEU A 89 5.31 36.58 -49.65
CA LEU A 89 4.73 35.27 -49.36
C LEU A 89 5.79 34.28 -48.85
N LEU A 90 6.94 34.21 -49.54
CA LEU A 90 8.07 33.35 -49.13
C LEU A 90 8.62 33.74 -47.75
N ALA A 91 8.79 35.04 -47.49
CA ALA A 91 9.27 35.53 -46.20
C ALA A 91 8.29 35.16 -45.07
N ALA A 92 7.00 35.38 -45.30
CA ALA A 92 5.95 35.01 -44.35
C ALA A 92 5.92 33.49 -44.09
N GLY A 93 6.03 32.67 -45.15
CA GLY A 93 6.11 31.21 -45.05
C GLY A 93 7.32 30.76 -44.23
N ARG A 94 8.50 31.35 -44.46
CA ARG A 94 9.72 31.07 -43.70
C ARG A 94 9.54 31.30 -42.20
N ILE A 95 8.99 32.45 -41.81
CA ILE A 95 8.76 32.79 -40.40
C ILE A 95 7.91 31.72 -39.71
N LEU A 96 6.83 31.28 -40.35
CA LEU A 96 5.96 30.24 -39.79
C LEU A 96 6.66 28.88 -39.68
N ARG A 97 7.52 28.54 -40.65
CA ARG A 97 8.31 27.30 -40.61
C ARG A 97 9.31 27.32 -39.46
N GLU A 98 10.00 28.44 -39.25
CA GLU A 98 10.94 28.61 -38.14
C GLU A 98 10.24 28.48 -36.78
N GLN A 99 9.07 29.11 -36.61
CA GLN A 99 8.26 28.97 -35.40
C GLN A 99 7.76 27.53 -35.18
N ARG A 100 7.40 26.82 -36.25
CA ARG A 100 7.01 25.41 -36.16
C ARG A 100 8.21 24.53 -35.80
N LEU A 101 9.36 24.77 -36.40
CA LEU A 101 10.60 24.02 -36.15
C LEU A 101 11.02 24.15 -34.68
N ALA A 102 11.03 25.37 -34.13
CA ALA A 102 11.38 25.60 -32.73
C ALA A 102 10.51 24.77 -31.77
N ARG A 103 9.21 24.66 -32.03
CA ARG A 103 8.30 23.80 -31.24
C ARG A 103 8.56 22.31 -31.44
N LEU A 104 8.90 21.89 -32.66
CA LEU A 104 9.15 20.48 -32.99
C LEU A 104 10.47 19.97 -32.42
N GLU A 105 11.53 20.79 -32.40
CA GLU A 105 12.85 20.40 -31.88
C GLU A 105 12.77 19.94 -30.41
N ASP A 106 12.01 20.68 -29.60
CA ASP A 106 11.75 20.34 -28.21
C ASP A 106 10.99 19.01 -28.05
N VAL A 107 9.99 18.77 -28.89
CA VAL A 107 9.23 17.51 -28.90
C VAL A 107 10.14 16.35 -29.27
N ILE A 108 10.94 16.49 -30.34
CA ILE A 108 11.88 15.47 -30.81
C ILE A 108 12.91 15.15 -29.72
N LYS A 109 13.44 16.18 -29.03
CA LYS A 109 14.39 16.00 -27.92
C LYS A 109 13.78 15.20 -26.78
N ARG A 110 12.57 15.56 -26.32
CA ARG A 110 11.85 14.82 -25.26
C ARG A 110 11.60 13.36 -25.68
N CYS A 111 11.15 13.18 -26.92
CA CYS A 111 10.93 11.87 -27.51
C CYS A 111 12.15 10.96 -27.48
N ARG A 112 13.30 11.48 -27.93
CA ARG A 112 14.58 10.74 -27.95
C ARG A 112 15.09 10.40 -26.55
N ASN A 113 14.76 11.22 -25.55
CA ASN A 113 15.14 10.95 -24.17
C ASN A 113 14.21 9.92 -23.51
N ALA A 114 12.93 9.90 -23.88
CA ALA A 114 11.97 8.91 -23.38
C ALA A 114 12.20 7.50 -23.94
N SER A 115 12.86 7.37 -25.09
CA SER A 115 13.18 6.08 -25.73
C SER A 115 14.52 5.48 -25.30
N ARG A 116 15.32 6.19 -24.50
CA ARG A 116 16.59 5.68 -23.94
C ARG A 116 16.33 5.09 -22.56
#